data_AF-A0A7G2RWU8-F1
#
_entry.id   AF-A0A7G2RWU8-F1
#
_cell.length_a   1.000
_cell.length_b   1.000
_cell.length_c   1.000
_cell.angle_alpha   90.00
_cell.angle_beta   90.00
_cell.angle_gamma   90.00
#
_symmetry.space_group_name_H-M   'P 1'
#
loop_
_entity.id
_entity.type
_entity.pdbx_description
1 polymer ?
#
loop_
_entity_poly.entity_id
_entity_poly.type
_entity_poly.pdbx_seq_one_letter_code
_entity_poly.pdbx_strand_id
1 'polypeptide(L)'
;MAAPPGNQFWKARATHGRPPIFSSADALWEACCEYFQWVDDHPLWEMRAFAYKGVVVQEPVAKMRAMTLMGLYTFLGINSMTWRSWRTVDDFAYVVETVENIIREQKFSGAAADLLNANIISRDLGLAEKTEHDHRSGDGSMSPTRIEIVAPDADGKS
;
A
#
# COMPACT_ATOMS: atom_id res chain seq x y z
N MET A 1 29.73 18.78 4.98
CA MET A 1 29.57 17.97 3.76
C MET A 1 28.16 18.20 3.24
N ALA A 2 28.00 18.41 1.93
CA ALA A 2 26.72 18.71 1.32
C ALA A 2 25.73 17.54 1.52
N ALA A 3 24.46 17.84 1.79
CA ALA A 3 23.39 16.84 1.85
C ALA A 3 23.47 15.90 0.62
N PRO A 4 23.32 14.57 0.77
CA PRO A 4 23.54 13.68 -0.36
C PRO A 4 22.49 13.92 -1.46
N PRO A 5 22.88 13.79 -2.75
CA PRO A 5 21.97 13.88 -3.88
C PRO A 5 20.99 12.68 -3.89
N GLY A 6 19.93 12.73 -3.08
CA GLY A 6 19.16 11.52 -2.69
C GLY A 6 17.71 11.41 -3.18
N ASN A 7 17.20 12.36 -3.98
CA ASN A 7 15.77 12.38 -4.37
C ASN A 7 15.51 12.33 -5.88
N GLN A 8 16.55 12.12 -6.69
CA GLN A 8 16.42 12.07 -8.15
C GLN A 8 15.99 10.68 -8.62
N PHE A 9 14.88 10.16 -8.08
CA PHE A 9 14.40 8.81 -8.39
C PHE A 9 14.19 8.60 -9.91
N TRP A 10 13.85 9.67 -10.64
CA TRP A 10 13.66 9.66 -12.09
C TRP A 10 14.94 9.39 -12.91
N LYS A 11 16.12 9.41 -12.28
CA LYS A 11 17.39 9.01 -12.90
C LYS A 11 17.75 7.55 -12.61
N ALA A 12 17.10 6.93 -11.63
CA ALA A 12 17.29 5.51 -11.34
C ALA A 12 16.69 4.70 -12.49
N ARG A 13 17.49 3.78 -13.03
CA ARG A 13 17.05 2.83 -14.05
C ARG A 13 17.62 1.48 -13.72
N ALA A 14 16.86 0.43 -14.04
CA ALA A 14 17.37 -0.93 -14.06
C ALA A 14 18.65 -1.00 -14.91
N THR A 15 19.54 -1.94 -14.58
CA THR A 15 20.79 -2.19 -15.33
C THR A 15 20.51 -2.46 -16.83
N HIS A 16 19.29 -2.91 -17.10
CA HIS A 16 18.73 -3.22 -18.41
C HIS A 16 18.21 -1.93 -19.09
N GLY A 17 19.10 -1.18 -19.74
CA GLY A 17 18.72 -0.01 -20.56
C GLY A 17 18.01 -0.40 -21.87
N ARG A 18 17.28 0.57 -22.50
CA ARG A 18 16.35 0.42 -23.66
C ARG A 18 15.16 -0.52 -23.30
N PRO A 19 13.93 -0.36 -23.85
CA PRO A 19 12.75 -1.00 -23.25
C PRO A 19 12.97 -2.52 -23.14
N PRO A 20 12.92 -3.09 -21.93
CA PRO A 20 13.04 -4.53 -21.80
C PRO A 20 11.74 -5.13 -22.33
N ILE A 21 11.81 -5.70 -23.53
CA ILE A 21 11.01 -6.88 -23.82
C ILE A 21 11.70 -7.96 -22.99
N PHE A 22 11.29 -8.10 -21.72
CA PHE A 22 11.80 -9.16 -20.85
C PHE A 22 11.63 -10.49 -21.56
N SER A 23 12.70 -11.28 -21.64
CA SER A 23 12.69 -12.56 -22.37
C SER A 23 12.11 -13.71 -21.56
N SER A 24 11.99 -13.55 -20.24
CA SER A 24 11.51 -14.57 -19.30
C SER A 24 10.95 -13.94 -18.01
N ALA A 25 10.15 -14.72 -17.29
CA ALA A 25 9.63 -14.35 -15.97
C ALA A 25 10.77 -14.04 -14.97
N ASP A 26 11.85 -14.82 -15.01
CA ASP A 26 13.01 -14.63 -14.14
C ASP A 26 13.70 -13.29 -14.36
N ALA A 27 13.85 -12.86 -15.63
CA ALA A 27 14.47 -11.57 -15.95
C ALA A 27 13.59 -10.39 -15.49
N LEU A 28 12.26 -10.53 -15.61
CA LEU A 28 11.32 -9.55 -15.07
C LEU A 28 11.41 -9.48 -13.54
N TRP A 29 11.46 -10.63 -12.87
CA TRP A 29 11.57 -10.73 -11.43
C TRP A 29 12.87 -10.09 -10.92
N GLU A 30 14.01 -10.41 -11.53
CA GLU A 30 15.31 -9.85 -11.16
C GLU A 30 15.32 -8.31 -11.28
N ALA A 31 14.77 -7.76 -12.36
CA ALA A 31 14.65 -6.32 -12.52
C ALA A 31 13.69 -5.67 -11.50
N CYS A 32 12.64 -6.38 -11.06
CA CYS A 32 11.80 -5.92 -9.96
C CYS A 32 12.55 -5.97 -8.61
N CYS A 33 13.38 -6.98 -8.37
CA CYS A 33 14.26 -7.04 -7.21
C CYS A 33 15.28 -5.90 -7.19
N GLU A 34 15.86 -5.52 -8.34
CA GLU A 34 16.72 -4.33 -8.45
C GLU A 34 15.97 -3.07 -7.98
N TYR A 35 14.70 -2.92 -8.35
CA TYR A 35 13.87 -1.80 -7.87
C TYR A 35 13.65 -1.86 -6.35
N PHE A 36 13.36 -3.03 -5.79
CA PHE A 36 13.16 -3.18 -4.36
C PHE A 36 14.41 -2.80 -3.56
N GLN A 37 15.56 -3.30 -4.00
CA GLN A 37 16.85 -2.97 -3.38
C GLN A 37 17.14 -1.47 -3.52
N TRP A 38 16.87 -0.89 -4.69
CA TRP A 38 17.06 0.55 -4.89
C TRP A 38 16.22 1.39 -3.92
N VAL A 39 14.97 1.00 -3.66
CA VAL A 39 14.11 1.70 -2.69
C VAL A 39 14.68 1.64 -1.28
N ASP A 40 15.24 0.50 -0.87
CA ASP A 40 15.83 0.30 0.46
C ASP A 40 17.13 1.11 0.62
N ASP A 41 18.01 1.05 -0.39
CA ASP A 41 19.29 1.75 -0.39
C ASP A 41 19.16 3.30 -0.48
N HIS A 42 18.00 3.79 -0.91
CA HIS A 42 17.77 5.21 -1.18
C HIS A 42 16.61 5.77 -0.35
N PRO A 43 16.73 5.89 0.99
CA PRO A 43 15.70 6.49 1.81
C PRO A 43 15.46 7.97 1.43
N LEU A 44 14.33 8.50 1.87
CA LEU A 44 14.12 9.95 1.87
C LEU A 44 14.88 10.56 3.05
N TRP A 45 15.27 11.83 2.93
CA TRP A 45 16.05 12.51 3.97
C TRP A 45 15.26 13.69 4.53
N GLU A 46 15.10 13.71 5.85
CA GLU A 46 14.56 14.83 6.61
C GLU A 46 15.71 15.54 7.33
N MET A 47 15.92 16.84 7.07
CA MET A 47 16.90 17.61 7.83
C MET A 47 16.31 17.94 9.21
N ARG A 48 16.97 17.47 10.28
CA ARG A 48 16.58 17.78 11.66
C ARG A 48 17.65 18.59 12.37
N ALA A 49 17.20 19.59 13.11
CA ALA A 49 18.07 20.41 13.95
C ALA A 49 18.22 19.78 15.34
N PHE A 50 19.45 19.67 15.81
CA PHE A 50 19.83 19.21 17.14
C PHE A 50 20.59 20.34 17.83
N ALA A 51 20.19 20.70 19.04
CA ALA A 51 20.85 21.76 19.80
C ALA A 51 21.55 21.17 21.03
N TYR A 52 22.84 21.47 21.22
CA TYR A 52 23.59 21.09 22.40
C TYR A 52 24.51 22.23 22.84
N LYS A 53 24.37 22.67 24.09
CA LYS A 53 25.15 23.77 24.71
C LYS A 53 25.17 25.06 23.87
N GLY A 54 24.02 25.45 23.30
CA GLY A 54 23.88 26.68 22.50
C GLY A 54 24.37 26.57 21.05
N VAL A 55 24.87 25.40 20.63
CA VAL A 55 25.23 25.13 19.23
C VAL A 55 24.12 24.32 18.58
N VAL A 56 23.62 24.79 17.43
CA VAL A 56 22.62 24.08 16.62
C VAL A 56 23.34 23.42 15.44
N VAL A 57 23.16 22.12 15.30
CA VAL A 57 23.65 21.31 14.17
C VAL A 57 22.44 20.79 13.41
N GLN A 58 22.50 20.78 12.08
CA GLN A 58 21.47 20.14 11.26
C GLN A 58 22.03 18.83 10.71
N GLU A 59 21.36 17.73 11.03
CA GLU A 59 21.74 16.39 10.57
C GLU A 59 20.59 15.77 9.76
N PRO A 60 20.90 15.07 8.65
CA PRO A 60 19.90 14.34 7.87
C PRO A 60 19.49 13.07 8.60
N VAL A 61 18.19 12.83 8.70
CA VAL A 61 17.59 11.61 9.25
C VAL A 61 16.90 10.87 8.12
N ALA A 62 17.24 9.59 7.96
CA ALA A 62 16.63 8.72 6.96
C ALA A 62 15.17 8.45 7.29
N LYS A 63 14.32 8.48 6.25
CA LYS A 63 12.90 8.18 6.28
C LYS A 63 12.61 7.11 5.23
N MET A 64 11.81 6.12 5.62
CA MET A 64 11.42 5.02 4.72
C MET A 64 10.78 5.57 3.44
N ARG A 65 11.17 5.01 2.29
CA ARG A 65 10.56 5.31 1.00
C ARG A 65 9.46 4.27 0.73
N ALA A 66 8.24 4.74 0.53
CA ALA A 66 7.14 3.86 0.12
C ALA A 66 7.36 3.35 -1.31
N MET A 67 7.24 2.04 -1.52
CA MET A 67 7.24 1.46 -2.86
C MET A 67 5.95 1.83 -3.61
N THR A 68 6.07 2.07 -4.92
CA THR A 68 4.90 2.36 -5.77
C THR A 68 5.03 1.70 -7.13
N LEU A 69 3.91 1.30 -7.71
CA LEU A 69 3.89 0.79 -9.08
C LEU A 69 4.37 1.83 -10.09
N MET A 70 4.01 3.11 -9.90
CA MET A 70 4.52 4.17 -10.78
C MET A 70 6.05 4.34 -10.70
N GLY A 71 6.62 4.21 -9.50
CA GLY A 71 8.06 4.20 -9.29
C GLY A 71 8.72 3.01 -9.99
N LEU A 72 8.15 1.82 -9.84
CA LEU A 72 8.59 0.62 -10.55
C LEU A 72 8.55 0.81 -12.07
N TYR A 73 7.45 1.31 -12.64
CA TYR A 73 7.33 1.53 -14.09
C TYR A 73 8.42 2.48 -14.60
N THR A 74 8.66 3.57 -13.85
CA THR A 74 9.71 4.54 -14.16
C THR A 74 11.09 3.89 -14.11
N PHE A 75 11.35 3.08 -13.08
CA PHE A 75 12.62 2.37 -12.89
C PHE A 75 12.90 1.35 -13.99
N LEU A 76 11.87 0.58 -14.38
CA LEU A 76 11.94 -0.39 -15.47
C LEU A 76 11.91 0.26 -16.87
N GLY A 77 11.58 1.56 -16.97
CA GLY A 77 11.45 2.26 -18.25
C GLY A 77 10.25 1.82 -19.09
N ILE A 78 9.16 1.38 -18.44
CA ILE A 78 7.92 0.95 -19.08
C ILE A 78 6.76 1.87 -18.69
N ASN A 79 5.62 1.72 -19.37
CA ASN A 79 4.38 2.38 -18.97
C ASN A 79 3.43 1.38 -18.26
N SER A 80 2.35 1.92 -17.68
CA SER A 80 1.35 1.11 -16.98
C SER A 80 0.59 0.14 -17.89
N MET A 81 0.47 0.43 -19.20
CA MET A 81 -0.19 -0.46 -20.16
C MET A 81 0.65 -1.72 -20.41
N THR A 82 1.97 -1.57 -20.54
CA THR A 82 2.90 -2.70 -20.66
C THR A 82 2.79 -3.63 -19.46
N TRP A 83 2.87 -3.08 -18.24
CA TRP A 83 2.71 -3.86 -17.01
C TRP A 83 1.37 -4.60 -16.97
N ARG A 84 0.28 -3.90 -17.32
CA ARG A 84 -1.07 -4.50 -17.35
C ARG A 84 -1.18 -5.65 -18.35
N SER A 85 -0.53 -5.54 -19.51
CA SER A 85 -0.54 -6.58 -20.53
C SER A 85 0.14 -7.89 -20.08
N TRP A 86 1.10 -7.80 -19.16
CA TRP A 86 1.79 -8.97 -18.63
C TRP A 86 0.93 -9.83 -17.69
N ARG A 87 -0.17 -9.28 -17.17
CA ARG A 87 -1.16 -10.06 -16.41
C ARG A 87 -1.87 -11.13 -17.23
N THR A 88 -1.86 -11.02 -18.56
CA THR A 88 -2.50 -11.98 -19.48
C THR A 88 -1.50 -12.92 -20.15
N VAL A 89 -0.21 -12.79 -19.84
CA VAL A 89 0.84 -13.68 -20.34
C VAL A 89 1.17 -14.66 -19.21
N ASP A 90 0.88 -15.95 -19.42
CA ASP A 90 0.92 -16.98 -18.37
C ASP A 90 2.19 -16.96 -17.52
N ASP A 91 3.36 -16.80 -18.16
CA ASP A 91 4.66 -16.82 -17.48
C ASP A 91 4.90 -15.56 -16.62
N PHE A 92 4.34 -14.41 -17.01
CA PHE A 92 4.57 -13.14 -16.30
C PHE A 92 3.48 -12.82 -15.28
N ALA A 93 2.29 -13.42 -15.40
CA ALA A 93 1.16 -13.14 -14.53
C ALA A 93 1.51 -13.38 -13.05
N TYR A 94 2.20 -14.50 -12.76
CA TYR A 94 2.66 -14.83 -11.42
C TYR A 94 3.65 -13.80 -10.85
N VAL A 95 4.60 -13.34 -11.67
CA VAL A 95 5.59 -12.33 -11.28
C VAL A 95 4.89 -10.99 -10.99
N VAL A 96 3.96 -10.58 -11.85
CA VAL A 96 3.20 -9.34 -11.67
C VAL A 96 2.41 -9.35 -10.36
N GLU A 97 1.68 -10.43 -10.08
CA GLU A 97 0.93 -10.57 -8.84
C GLU A 97 1.84 -10.55 -7.61
N THR A 98 2.95 -11.29 -7.67
CA THR A 98 3.93 -11.34 -6.57
C THR A 98 4.52 -9.97 -6.27
N VAL A 99 4.91 -9.22 -7.31
CA VAL A 99 5.47 -7.87 -7.18
C VAL A 99 4.44 -6.89 -6.59
N GLU A 100 3.19 -6.96 -7.05
CA GLU A 100 2.10 -6.13 -6.50
C GLU A 100 1.84 -6.42 -5.03
N ASN A 101 1.86 -7.70 -4.64
CA ASN A 101 1.72 -8.11 -3.24
C ASN A 101 2.88 -7.62 -2.38
N ILE A 102 4.13 -7.70 -2.85
CA ILE A 102 5.30 -7.18 -2.13
C ILE A 102 5.21 -5.66 -1.92
N ILE A 103 4.85 -4.91 -2.96
CA ILE A 103 4.69 -3.46 -2.88
C ILE A 103 3.58 -3.09 -1.88
N ARG A 104 2.47 -3.86 -1.88
CA ARG A 104 1.38 -3.68 -0.92
C ARG A 104 1.85 -3.97 0.51
N GLU A 105 2.54 -5.09 0.73
CA GLU A 105 3.02 -5.53 2.04
C GLU A 105 4.07 -4.57 2.62
N GLN A 106 5.02 -4.09 1.81
CA GLN A 106 6.03 -3.11 2.24
C GLN A 106 5.38 -1.82 2.75
N LYS A 107 4.34 -1.33 2.06
CA LYS A 107 3.60 -0.16 2.50
C LYS A 107 2.82 -0.43 3.78
N PHE A 108 2.12 -1.57 3.84
CA PHE A 108 1.31 -1.95 4.99
C PHE A 108 2.16 -2.07 6.26
N SER A 109 3.21 -2.88 6.22
CA SER A 109 4.15 -3.06 7.33
C SER A 109 4.85 -1.76 7.72
N GLY A 110 5.28 -0.95 6.74
CA GLY A 110 5.88 0.36 7.00
C GLY A 110 4.94 1.35 7.69
N ALA A 111 3.64 1.34 7.34
CA ALA A 111 2.63 2.13 8.04
C ALA A 111 2.33 1.59 9.44
N ALA A 112 2.24 0.27 9.60
CA ALA A 112 2.01 -0.37 10.89
C ALA A 112 3.15 -0.14 11.89
N ALA A 113 4.37 0.10 11.40
CA ALA A 113 5.56 0.42 12.19
C ALA A 113 5.80 1.94 12.38
N ASP A 114 4.84 2.80 12.02
CA ASP A 114 4.96 4.27 12.06
C ASP A 114 6.13 4.85 11.21
N LEU A 115 6.67 4.08 10.28
CA LEU A 115 7.73 4.52 9.36
C LEU A 115 7.15 5.27 8.14
N LEU A 116 5.92 4.93 7.76
CA LEU A 116 5.14 5.59 6.72
C LEU A 116 3.87 6.21 7.33
N ASN A 117 3.36 7.26 6.70
CA ASN A 117 2.14 7.91 7.17
C ASN A 117 0.91 7.01 6.99
N ALA A 118 0.35 6.50 8.10
CA ALA A 118 -0.77 5.56 8.08
C ALA A 118 -1.98 6.07 7.29
N ASN A 119 -2.34 7.35 7.41
CA ASN A 119 -3.50 7.92 6.71
C ASN A 119 -3.32 8.00 5.18
N ILE A 120 -2.09 8.23 4.69
CA ILE A 120 -1.80 8.18 3.26
C ILE A 120 -1.81 6.73 2.77
N ILE A 121 -1.15 5.84 3.50
CA ILE A 121 -1.05 4.43 3.11
C ILE A 121 -2.42 3.73 3.14
N SER A 122 -3.26 3.97 4.14
CA SER A 122 -4.62 3.39 4.20
C SER A 122 -5.46 3.79 2.99
N ARG A 123 -5.35 5.05 2.52
CA ARG A 123 -6.05 5.52 1.31
C ARG A 123 -5.50 4.90 0.04
N ASP A 124 -4.17 4.81 -0.08
CA ASP A 124 -3.51 4.19 -1.24
C ASP A 124 -3.79 2.68 -1.34
N LEU A 125 -3.84 1.98 -0.20
CA LEU A 125 -4.14 0.55 -0.12
C LEU A 125 -5.65 0.24 -0.17
N GLY A 126 -6.52 1.24 -0.15
CA GLY A 126 -7.97 1.07 -0.09
C GLY A 126 -8.47 0.43 1.20
N LEU A 127 -7.77 0.62 2.32
CA LEU A 127 -8.22 0.18 3.64
C LEU A 127 -9.37 1.09 4.09
N ALA A 128 -10.56 0.51 4.21
CA ALA A 128 -11.75 1.22 4.66
C ALA A 128 -12.00 0.98 6.15
N GLU A 129 -12.40 2.05 6.85
CA GLU A 129 -12.90 1.94 8.21
C GLU A 129 -14.32 1.35 8.17
N LYS A 130 -14.57 0.33 9.01
CA LYS A 130 -15.90 -0.25 9.17
C LYS A 130 -16.60 0.46 10.33
N THR A 131 -17.52 1.36 10.01
CA THR A 131 -18.40 1.96 11.02
C THR A 131 -19.65 1.11 11.19
N GLU A 132 -19.90 0.63 12.40
CA GLU A 132 -21.18 0.01 12.76
C GLU A 132 -22.07 1.07 13.41
N HIS A 133 -23.22 1.34 12.80
CA HIS A 133 -24.24 2.21 13.37
C HIS A 133 -25.30 1.34 14.05
N ASP A 134 -25.43 1.48 15.37
CA ASP A 134 -26.56 0.88 16.07
C ASP A 134 -27.83 1.66 15.73
N HIS A 135 -28.72 1.03 14.97
CA HIS A 135 -30.02 1.59 14.60
C HIS A 135 -31.11 1.28 15.62
N ARG A 136 -30.77 0.75 16.80
CA ARG A 136 -31.74 0.56 17.89
C ARG A 136 -32.06 1.89 18.54
N SER A 137 -33.34 2.27 18.55
CA SER A 137 -33.80 3.37 19.40
C SER A 137 -33.70 2.97 20.86
N GLY A 138 -33.11 3.83 21.71
CA GLY A 138 -32.97 3.57 23.15
C GLY A 138 -34.29 3.40 23.91
N ASP A 139 -35.41 3.81 23.31
CA ASP A 139 -36.77 3.66 23.82
C ASP A 139 -37.52 2.43 23.25
N GLY A 140 -36.88 1.65 22.37
CA GLY A 140 -37.47 0.47 21.75
C GLY A 140 -38.54 0.74 20.69
N SER A 141 -38.82 2.00 20.35
CA SER A 141 -39.88 2.41 19.40
C SER A 141 -39.73 1.81 17.99
N MET A 142 -38.51 1.46 17.61
CA MET A 142 -38.17 0.87 16.30
C MET A 142 -37.92 -0.64 16.37
N SER A 143 -38.19 -1.29 17.51
CA SER A 143 -38.08 -2.74 17.62
C SER A 143 -39.32 -3.38 16.99
N PRO A 144 -39.16 -4.41 16.12
CA PRO A 144 -40.29 -5.05 15.48
C PRO A 144 -41.23 -5.65 16.53
N THR A 145 -42.50 -5.21 16.52
CA THR A 145 -43.53 -5.70 17.43
C THR A 145 -43.68 -7.21 17.25
N ARG A 146 -43.43 -7.96 18.32
CA ARG A 146 -43.66 -9.41 18.34
C ARG A 146 -45.16 -9.65 18.19
N ILE A 147 -45.59 -10.13 17.03
CA ILE A 147 -46.97 -10.59 16.84
C ILE A 147 -47.07 -11.96 17.51
N GLU A 148 -47.75 -12.02 18.65
CA GLU A 148 -48.13 -13.28 19.27
C GLU A 148 -49.38 -13.80 18.56
N ILE A 149 -49.24 -14.93 17.86
CA ILE A 149 -50.37 -15.63 17.24
C ILE A 149 -51.11 -16.34 18.38
N VAL A 150 -52.21 -15.75 18.83
CA VAL A 150 -53.13 -16.39 19.79
C VAL A 150 -53.95 -17.41 19.02
N ALA A 151 -53.82 -18.70 19.37
CA ALA A 151 -54.69 -19.75 18.83
C ALA A 151 -56.13 -19.50 19.29
N PRO A 152 -57.15 -19.67 18.43
CA PRO A 152 -58.54 -19.45 18.82
C PRO A 152 -58.96 -20.45 19.90
N ASP A 153 -59.60 -19.92 20.96
CA ASP A 153 -60.08 -20.70 22.10
C ASP A 153 -60.95 -21.86 21.65
N ALA A 154 -60.54 -23.07 22.02
CA ALA A 154 -61.31 -24.29 21.86
C ALA A 154 -62.36 -24.39 22.96
N ASP A 155 -63.33 -23.46 23.00
CA ASP A 155 -64.50 -23.59 23.85
C ASP A 155 -65.74 -23.92 23.01
N GLY A 156 -66.16 -25.18 23.17
CA GLY A 156 -67.18 -25.81 22.35
C GLY A 156 -68.61 -25.42 22.69
N LYS A 157 -69.52 -25.98 21.90
CA LYS A 157 -70.78 -26.54 22.37
C LYS A 157 -71.27 -27.62 21.41
N SER A 158 -71.74 -28.68 22.05
CA SER A 158 -72.38 -29.88 21.51
C SER A 158 -73.63 -29.57 20.70
#